data_AF-A0A484Z6W0-F1
#
_entry.id   AF-A0A484Z6W0-F1
#
_cell.length_a   1.000
_cell.length_b   1.000
_cell.length_c   1.000
_cell.angle_alpha   90.00
_cell.angle_beta   90.00
_cell.angle_gamma   90.00
#
_symmetry.space_group_name_H-M   'P 1'
#
loop_
_entity.id
_entity.type
_entity.pdbx_description
1 polymer ?
#
loop_
_entity_poly.entity_id
_entity_poly.type
_entity_poly.pdbx_seq_one_letter_code
_entity_poly.pdbx_strand_id
1 'polypeptide(L)'
;MHAGLDFAAAVKLTGSRFVVMKGQIAHLHRALAQFMLDLHTEQHGYSETYVPYLVNHDTLYGTGQLPKFAGDLFHTRPLDEEADSSNYALIPTAEVPLTNLVRDEIIDEDDLPIKLTAHSPCFRSEAGSYGRDTPRSDPYAPVR
;
A
#
# COMPACT_ATOMS: atom_id res chain seq x y z
N MET A 1 -4.77 -30.54 -1.69
CA MET A 1 -4.72 -29.51 -0.62
C MET A 1 -4.08 -28.27 -1.22
N HIS A 2 -4.84 -27.19 -1.41
CA HIS A 2 -4.39 -26.01 -2.16
C HIS A 2 -3.39 -25.19 -1.34
N ALA A 3 -2.10 -25.36 -1.57
CA ALA A 3 -1.05 -24.46 -1.10
C ALA A 3 -1.04 -23.17 -1.94
N GLY A 4 -2.17 -22.45 -1.94
CA GLY A 4 -2.34 -21.21 -2.71
C GLY A 4 -1.64 -20.00 -2.08
N LEU A 5 -1.15 -20.12 -0.85
CA LEU A 5 -0.31 -19.15 -0.15
C LEU A 5 1.04 -19.81 0.16
N ASP A 6 2.12 -19.28 -0.43
CA ASP A 6 3.47 -19.83 -0.35
C ASP A 6 4.41 -18.81 0.31
N PHE A 7 4.44 -18.84 1.64
CA PHE A 7 5.29 -17.96 2.46
C PHE A 7 6.77 -18.33 2.37
N ALA A 8 7.10 -19.62 2.24
CA ALA A 8 8.48 -20.07 2.11
C ALA A 8 9.12 -19.57 0.81
N ALA A 9 8.38 -19.59 -0.31
CA ALA A 9 8.84 -18.96 -1.54
C ALA A 9 9.03 -17.45 -1.37
N ALA A 10 8.14 -16.75 -0.67
CA ALA A 10 8.28 -15.31 -0.43
C ALA A 10 9.50 -14.96 0.45
N VAL A 11 9.79 -15.76 1.48
CA VAL A 11 11.02 -15.64 2.28
C VAL A 11 12.27 -15.81 1.41
N LYS A 12 12.25 -16.78 0.49
CA LYS A 12 13.35 -16.99 -0.46
C LYS A 12 13.53 -15.81 -1.42
N LEU A 13 12.42 -15.20 -1.87
CA LEU A 13 12.45 -14.12 -2.87
C LEU A 13 12.77 -12.75 -2.26
N THR A 14 12.34 -12.50 -1.02
CA THR A 14 12.36 -11.16 -0.43
C THR A 14 12.73 -11.19 1.06
N GLY A 15 11.98 -11.91 1.88
CA GLY A 15 12.17 -11.93 3.33
C GLY A 15 10.90 -12.30 4.09
N SER A 16 10.93 -12.14 5.42
CA SER A 16 9.75 -12.38 6.26
C SER A 16 8.62 -11.40 5.94
N ARG A 17 7.38 -11.79 6.27
CA ARG A 17 6.14 -10.99 6.07
C ARG A 17 5.73 -10.71 4.62
N PHE A 18 6.36 -11.35 3.62
CA PHE A 18 5.87 -11.38 2.24
C PHE A 18 5.11 -12.69 1.94
N VAL A 19 4.33 -12.73 0.84
CA VAL A 19 3.60 -13.93 0.40
C VAL A 19 3.60 -14.07 -1.12
N VAL A 20 3.75 -15.31 -1.61
CA VAL A 20 3.47 -15.65 -3.02
C VAL A 20 2.11 -16.32 -3.09
N MET A 21 1.17 -15.77 -3.86
CA MET A 21 -0.14 -16.39 -4.08
C MET A 21 -0.18 -17.15 -5.41
N LYS A 22 -0.82 -18.33 -5.44
CA LYS A 22 -0.93 -19.19 -6.63
C LYS A 22 -2.33 -19.76 -6.82
N GLY A 23 -2.69 -20.02 -8.08
CA GLY A 23 -3.94 -20.70 -8.45
C GLY A 23 -5.20 -19.97 -7.98
N GLN A 24 -6.18 -20.73 -7.46
CA GLN A 24 -7.49 -20.19 -7.07
C GLN A 24 -7.43 -19.13 -5.96
N ILE A 25 -6.43 -19.17 -5.08
CA ILE A 25 -6.25 -18.13 -4.04
C ILE A 25 -5.81 -16.80 -4.67
N ALA A 26 -4.86 -16.82 -5.60
CA ALA A 26 -4.48 -15.62 -6.35
C ALA A 26 -5.65 -15.07 -7.19
N HIS A 27 -6.46 -15.97 -7.76
CA HIS A 27 -7.68 -15.58 -8.46
C HIS A 27 -8.68 -14.90 -7.53
N LEU A 28 -8.94 -15.47 -6.34
CA LEU A 28 -9.83 -14.88 -5.34
C LEU A 28 -9.33 -13.51 -4.85
N HIS A 29 -8.03 -13.38 -4.58
CA HIS A 29 -7.42 -12.10 -4.22
C HIS A 29 -7.72 -11.02 -5.27
N ARG A 30 -7.54 -11.34 -6.56
CA ARG A 30 -7.89 -10.42 -7.65
C ARG A 30 -9.39 -10.16 -7.73
N ALA A 31 -10.23 -11.19 -7.59
CA ALA A 31 -11.69 -11.04 -7.65
C ALA A 31 -12.24 -10.12 -6.55
N LEU A 32 -11.69 -10.19 -5.34
CA LEU A 32 -12.05 -9.28 -4.24
C LEU A 32 -11.73 -7.83 -4.58
N ALA A 33 -10.53 -7.55 -5.12
CA ALA A 33 -10.15 -6.21 -5.52
C ALA A 33 -11.05 -5.64 -6.63
N GLN A 34 -11.40 -6.46 -7.63
CA GLN A 34 -12.31 -6.05 -8.70
C GLN A 34 -13.71 -5.77 -8.15
N PHE A 35 -14.27 -6.66 -7.33
CA PHE A 35 -15.57 -6.43 -6.69
C PHE A 35 -15.61 -5.12 -5.88
N MET A 36 -14.55 -4.82 -5.12
CA MET A 36 -14.48 -3.58 -4.35
C MET A 36 -14.45 -2.35 -5.26
N LEU A 37 -13.66 -2.37 -6.33
CA LEU A 37 -13.63 -1.27 -7.30
C LEU A 37 -15.00 -1.07 -7.95
N ASP A 38 -15.57 -2.12 -8.55
CA ASP A 38 -16.88 -2.08 -9.22
C ASP A 38 -17.96 -1.53 -8.27
N LEU A 39 -17.99 -2.00 -7.02
CA LEU A 39 -18.94 -1.50 -6.03
C LEU A 39 -18.78 0.00 -5.78
N HIS A 40 -17.55 0.49 -5.60
CA HIS A 40 -17.31 1.90 -5.30
C HIS A 40 -17.55 2.82 -6.51
N THR A 41 -17.20 2.37 -7.71
CA THR A 41 -17.31 3.16 -8.93
C THR A 41 -18.74 3.16 -9.47
N GLU A 42 -19.39 1.99 -9.54
CA GLU A 42 -20.73 1.85 -10.12
C GLU A 42 -21.85 2.26 -9.17
N GLN A 43 -21.70 1.98 -7.87
CA GLN A 43 -22.79 2.16 -6.90
C GLN A 43 -22.55 3.33 -5.94
N HIS A 44 -21.30 3.65 -5.63
CA HIS A 44 -20.97 4.69 -4.66
C HIS A 44 -20.46 5.98 -5.29
N GLY A 45 -20.35 6.08 -6.63
CA GLY A 45 -19.97 7.32 -7.33
C GLY A 45 -18.56 7.81 -7.01
N TYR A 46 -17.61 6.89 -6.83
CA TYR A 46 -16.19 7.20 -6.78
C TYR A 46 -15.59 7.14 -8.19
N SER A 47 -14.68 8.05 -8.51
CA SER A 47 -13.84 7.97 -9.69
C SER A 47 -12.67 7.03 -9.41
N GLU A 48 -12.44 6.07 -10.32
CA GLU A 48 -11.30 5.16 -10.23
C GLU A 48 -10.02 5.85 -10.71
N THR A 49 -8.97 5.78 -9.90
CA THR A 49 -7.69 6.43 -10.18
C THR A 49 -6.54 5.44 -10.04
N TYR A 50 -5.74 5.31 -11.11
CA TYR A 50 -4.45 4.64 -11.04
C TYR A 50 -3.37 5.65 -10.59
N VAL A 51 -2.67 5.34 -9.50
CA VAL A 51 -1.73 6.27 -8.85
C VAL A 51 -0.28 5.75 -8.85
N PRO A 52 0.73 6.63 -8.80
CA PRO A 52 2.12 6.23 -8.56
C PRO A 52 2.30 5.51 -7.21
N TYR A 53 3.16 4.49 -7.18
CA TYR A 53 3.49 3.77 -5.93
C TYR A 53 4.74 4.33 -5.24
N LEU A 54 5.52 5.15 -5.95
CA LEU A 54 6.61 5.96 -5.40
C LEU A 54 6.15 7.41 -5.38
N VAL A 55 6.37 8.09 -4.25
CA VAL A 55 6.01 9.49 -4.05
C VAL A 55 7.18 10.29 -3.48
N ASN A 56 7.22 11.58 -3.81
CA ASN A 56 8.22 12.50 -3.27
C ASN A 56 7.91 12.91 -1.82
N HIS A 57 8.86 13.59 -1.19
CA HIS A 57 8.73 14.02 0.19
C HIS A 57 7.59 15.02 0.40
N ASP A 58 7.37 15.95 -0.52
CA ASP A 58 6.28 16.93 -0.40
C ASP A 58 4.93 16.22 -0.30
N THR A 59 4.74 15.12 -1.04
CA THR A 59 3.52 14.30 -0.98
C THR A 59 3.38 13.62 0.38
N LEU A 60 4.47 13.12 0.95
CA LEU A 60 4.47 12.51 2.29
C LEU A 60 4.24 13.53 3.41
N TYR A 61 4.69 14.77 3.25
CA TYR A 61 4.38 15.87 4.16
C TYR A 61 2.90 16.27 4.07
N GLY A 62 2.35 16.34 2.85
CA GLY A 62 0.96 16.73 2.62
C GLY A 62 -0.06 15.86 3.36
N THR A 63 0.22 14.57 3.52
CA THR A 63 -0.63 13.61 4.24
C THR A 63 -0.08 13.19 5.60
N GLY A 64 0.95 13.87 6.11
CA GLY A 64 1.44 13.75 7.49
C GLY A 64 2.28 12.52 7.81
N GLN A 65 2.72 11.74 6.81
CA GLN A 65 3.67 10.63 7.04
C GLN A 65 5.03 11.18 7.45
N LEU A 66 5.48 12.26 6.82
CA LEU A 66 6.66 13.01 7.28
C LEU A 66 6.24 14.21 8.15
N PRO A 67 7.05 14.57 9.16
CA PRO A 67 8.36 13.98 9.51
C PRO A 67 8.26 12.80 10.51
N LYS A 68 7.08 12.50 11.05
CA LYS A 68 6.94 11.66 12.25
C LYS A 68 7.08 10.15 12.00
N PHE A 69 6.63 9.67 10.85
CA PHE A 69 6.52 8.24 10.52
C PHE A 69 7.51 7.81 9.44
N ALA A 70 8.65 8.51 9.32
CA ALA A 70 9.68 8.20 8.33
C ALA A 70 10.20 6.75 8.44
N GLY A 71 10.24 6.19 9.65
CA GLY A 71 10.65 4.81 9.92
C GLY A 71 9.63 3.75 9.50
N ASP A 72 8.38 4.14 9.23
CA ASP A 72 7.30 3.24 8.80
C ASP A 72 7.29 3.04 7.28
N LEU A 73 8.10 3.82 6.55
CA LEU A 73 8.17 3.86 5.09
C LEU A 73 9.37 3.11 4.54
N PHE A 74 9.23 2.53 3.35
CA PHE A 74 10.36 2.06 2.56
C PHE A 74 10.85 3.19 1.65
N HIS A 75 12.10 3.62 1.84
CA HIS A 75 12.74 4.66 1.02
C HIS A 75 13.55 4.02 -0.10
N THR A 76 13.48 4.59 -1.31
CA THR A 76 14.36 4.21 -2.41
C THR A 76 15.62 5.07 -2.38
N ARG A 77 16.73 4.52 -2.87
CA ARG A 77 17.92 5.34 -3.11
C ARG A 77 17.65 6.26 -4.30
N PRO A 78 18.19 7.49 -4.29
CA PRO A 78 18.22 8.33 -5.47
C PRO A 78 18.86 7.60 -6.65
N LEU A 79 18.35 7.86 -7.84
CA LEU A 79 18.94 7.44 -9.10
C LEU A 79 20.12 8.35 -9.42
N ASP A 80 21.18 7.79 -10.01
CA ASP A 80 22.41 8.54 -10.30
C ASP A 80 22.17 9.73 -11.25
N GLU A 81 21.25 9.59 -12.21
CA GLU A 81 20.90 10.64 -13.18
C GLU A 81 20.03 11.76 -12.57
N GLU A 82 19.43 11.52 -11.40
CA GLU A 82 18.48 12.41 -10.73
C GLU A 82 18.79 12.52 -9.23
N ALA A 83 20.08 12.56 -8.86
CA ALA A 83 20.52 12.40 -7.48
C ALA A 83 19.89 13.40 -6.50
N ASP A 84 19.60 14.62 -6.97
CA ASP A 84 19.03 15.69 -6.14
C ASP A 84 17.49 15.67 -6.10
N SER A 85 16.82 14.99 -7.03
CA SER A 85 15.35 15.03 -7.22
C SER A 85 14.63 13.69 -7.01
N SER A 86 15.36 12.57 -6.95
CA SER A 86 14.78 11.22 -6.88
C SER A 86 14.72 10.63 -5.46
N ASN A 87 14.48 11.49 -4.46
CA ASN A 87 14.18 11.06 -3.10
C ASN A 87 12.71 10.63 -2.98
N TYR A 88 12.47 9.33 -3.15
CA TYR A 88 11.13 8.74 -3.10
C TYR A 88 10.96 7.73 -1.97
N ALA A 89 9.71 7.55 -1.55
CA ALA A 89 9.30 6.43 -0.72
C ALA A 89 8.13 5.67 -1.37
N LEU A 90 8.04 4.37 -1.08
CA LEU A 90 6.87 3.57 -1.43
C LEU A 90 5.68 3.95 -0.56
N ILE A 91 4.49 4.02 -1.16
CA ILE A 91 3.27 4.45 -0.46
C ILE A 91 2.81 3.44 0.61
N PRO A 92 2.45 3.87 1.83
CA PRO A 92 1.88 3.01 2.86
C PRO A 92 0.36 2.81 2.72
N THR A 93 -0.27 3.57 1.83
CA THR A 93 -1.70 3.56 1.45
C THR A 93 -1.90 4.43 0.20
N ALA A 94 -2.92 4.14 -0.61
CA ALA A 94 -3.33 4.99 -1.74
C ALA A 94 -3.82 6.38 -1.32
N GLU A 95 -4.20 6.57 -0.05
CA GLU A 95 -4.56 7.88 0.50
C GLU A 95 -3.47 8.94 0.26
N VAL A 96 -2.20 8.55 0.39
CA VAL A 96 -1.05 9.45 0.23
C VAL A 96 -1.05 10.12 -1.16
N PRO A 97 -1.00 9.38 -2.28
CA PRO A 97 -1.08 9.99 -3.60
C PRO A 97 -2.46 10.57 -3.93
N LEU A 98 -3.57 9.93 -3.54
CA LEU A 98 -4.91 10.41 -3.89
C LEU A 98 -5.24 11.77 -3.27
N THR A 99 -4.92 11.97 -2.00
CA THR A 99 -5.21 13.23 -1.29
C THR A 99 -4.34 14.37 -1.83
N ASN A 100 -3.12 14.07 -2.26
CA ASN A 100 -2.22 15.06 -2.84
C ASN A 100 -2.57 15.45 -4.29
N LEU A 101 -3.56 14.80 -4.93
CA LEU A 101 -4.03 15.23 -6.25
C LEU A 101 -4.63 16.64 -6.23
N VAL A 102 -5.14 17.08 -5.08
CA VAL A 102 -5.73 18.42 -4.89
C VAL A 102 -4.79 19.36 -4.12
N ARG A 103 -3.51 18.99 -3.97
CA ARG A 103 -2.53 19.83 -3.25
C ARG A 103 -2.28 21.11 -4.05
N ASP A 104 -2.28 22.23 -3.35
CA ASP A 104 -2.09 23.57 -3.93
C ASP A 104 -3.15 23.97 -4.98
N GLU A 105 -4.32 23.32 -4.95
CA GLU A 105 -5.48 23.66 -5.77
C GLU A 105 -6.53 24.45 -4.98
N ILE A 106 -7.21 25.39 -5.64
CA ILE A 106 -8.43 26.03 -5.14
C ILE A 106 -9.59 25.39 -5.88
N ILE A 107 -10.40 24.62 -5.16
CA ILE A 107 -11.54 23.89 -5.72
C ILE A 107 -12.81 24.72 -5.53
N ASP A 108 -13.62 24.85 -6.58
CA ASP A 108 -14.94 25.46 -6.47
C ASP A 108 -15.87 24.57 -5.61
N GLU A 109 -16.71 25.16 -4.78
CA GLU A 109 -17.65 24.40 -3.95
C GLU A 109 -18.60 23.56 -4.80
N ASP A 110 -18.92 24.00 -6.02
CA ASP A 110 -19.79 23.27 -6.95
C ASP A 110 -19.14 21.97 -7.50
N ASP A 111 -17.81 21.85 -7.46
CA ASP A 111 -17.07 20.65 -7.86
C ASP A 111 -16.93 19.63 -6.72
N LEU A 112 -17.43 19.95 -5.52
CA LEU A 112 -17.41 19.06 -4.35
C LEU A 112 -18.74 18.28 -4.20
N PRO A 113 -18.69 17.03 -3.69
CA PRO A 113 -17.52 16.31 -3.18
C PRO A 113 -16.71 15.59 -4.28
N ILE A 114 -15.39 15.73 -4.24
CA ILE A 114 -14.47 14.87 -5.01
C ILE A 114 -14.34 13.51 -4.32
N LYS A 115 -14.62 12.44 -5.06
CA LYS A 115 -14.62 11.06 -4.55
C LYS A 115 -13.71 10.20 -5.39
N LEU A 116 -12.60 9.75 -4.82
CA LEU A 116 -11.57 8.97 -5.51
C LEU A 116 -11.37 7.61 -4.85
N THR A 117 -11.20 6.57 -5.65
CA THR A 117 -10.85 5.22 -5.19
C THR A 117 -9.69 4.67 -6.01
N ALA A 118 -8.84 3.86 -5.38
CA ALA A 118 -7.73 3.21 -6.05
C ALA A 118 -7.46 1.84 -5.42
N HIS A 119 -7.07 0.88 -6.24
CA HIS A 119 -6.49 -0.37 -5.79
C HIS A 119 -4.97 -0.33 -6.01
N SER A 120 -4.21 -0.25 -4.92
CA SER A 120 -2.74 -0.22 -4.97
C SER A 120 -2.12 -1.22 -4.00
N PRO A 121 -0.92 -1.75 -4.29
CA PRO A 121 -0.09 -2.33 -3.24
C PRO A 121 0.25 -1.24 -2.20
N CYS A 122 0.39 -1.66 -0.94
CA CYS A 122 0.74 -0.79 0.18
C CYS A 122 1.98 -1.35 0.88
N PHE A 123 2.98 -0.50 1.13
CA PHE A 123 4.28 -0.90 1.65
C PHE A 123 4.51 -0.27 3.01
N ARG A 124 4.68 -1.11 4.04
CA ARG A 124 4.92 -0.67 5.43
C ARG A 124 6.08 -1.46 6.02
N SER A 125 7.01 -0.77 6.67
CA SER A 125 8.15 -1.43 7.32
C SER A 125 7.72 -2.29 8.51
N GLU A 126 6.54 -2.00 9.08
CA GLU A 126 6.02 -2.62 10.30
C GLU A 126 7.03 -2.54 11.47
N ALA A 127 7.82 -1.46 11.51
CA ALA A 127 8.78 -1.18 12.56
C ALA A 127 8.08 -1.21 13.93
N GLY A 128 8.59 -2.04 14.86
CA GLY A 128 8.00 -2.22 16.19
C GLY A 128 6.92 -3.31 16.31
N SER A 129 6.55 -4.00 15.22
CA SER A 129 5.62 -5.14 15.24
C SER A 129 6.26 -6.49 15.61
N TYR A 130 7.50 -6.50 16.14
CA TYR A 130 8.26 -7.72 16.41
C TYR A 130 7.47 -8.68 17.33
N GLY A 131 7.07 -9.83 16.81
CA GLY A 131 6.27 -10.83 17.53
C GLY A 131 4.75 -10.66 17.46
N ARG A 132 4.20 -9.56 16.93
CA ARG A 132 2.77 -9.45 16.64
C ARG A 132 2.46 -10.02 15.25
N ASP A 133 1.43 -10.85 15.18
CA ASP A 133 0.88 -11.47 13.97
C ASP A 133 1.84 -12.36 13.17
N THR A 134 2.84 -12.95 13.85
CA THR A 134 3.57 -14.10 13.28
C THR A 134 2.76 -15.37 13.55
N PRO A 135 2.36 -16.15 12.52
CA PRO A 135 1.71 -17.42 12.74
C PRO A 135 2.59 -18.28 13.65
N ARG A 136 2.04 -18.76 14.76
CA ARG A 136 2.76 -19.74 15.57
C ARG A 136 3.11 -20.93 14.70
N SER A 137 4.36 -21.39 14.79
CA SER A 137 4.78 -22.67 14.18
C SER A 137 3.99 -23.85 14.75
N ASP A 138 3.38 -23.70 15.92
CA ASP A 138 2.48 -24.66 16.56
C ASP A 138 1.23 -23.94 17.15
N PRO A 139 0.01 -24.21 16.64
CA PRO A 139 -1.22 -23.62 17.16
C PRO A 139 -1.55 -24.04 18.61
N TYR A 140 -0.87 -25.05 19.16
CA TYR A 140 -1.06 -25.54 20.54
C TYR A 140 0.04 -25.11 21.52
N ALA A 141 1.03 -24.31 21.10
CA ALA A 141 2.06 -23.86 22.03
C ALA A 141 1.47 -22.97 23.14
N PRO A 142 1.72 -23.24 24.43
CA PRO A 142 1.21 -22.43 25.52
C PRO A 142 1.80 -21.02 25.49
N VAL A 143 0.98 -20.02 25.88
CA VAL A 143 1.42 -18.63 26.06
C VAL A 143 2.40 -18.60 27.24
N ARG A 144 3.61 -18.07 27.03
CA ARG A 144 4.53 -17.70 28.10
C ARG A 144 4.26 -16.27 28.55
#